data_AF-A0A9Q3SMK5-F1
#
_entry.id   AF-A0A9Q3SMK5-F1
#
_cell.length_a   1.000
_cell.length_b   1.000
_cell.length_c   1.000
_cell.angle_alpha   90.00
_cell.angle_beta   90.00
_cell.angle_gamma   90.00
#
_symmetry.space_group_name_H-M   'P 1'
#
loop_
_entity.id
_entity.type
_entity.pdbx_description
1 polymer ?
#
loop_
_entity_poly.entity_id
_entity_poly.type
_entity_poly.pdbx_seq_one_letter_code
_entity_poly.pdbx_strand_id
1 'polypeptide(L)'
;MHPVDVAVIGAGQSGLSAAYFLQRAGLRAWEDYVVLDGAPAPGGAWQFRWPSLTLETVNGVHDLPGMAFADMLAPDVDPAHVPASSAVPEYYAAYEKHFALPVRRPGRVSVVCDRDETTMRYRVEAEQGDVHARGLINCTGTWEHPFVPRYPGMETFTGRQLHTRDYTSAEDFRGEHVVVVGGGISAVQLLDEISRVTTTTWVTRREPVFLERDFTPEVGRAAVAQVEDRVRRGLPPGSVVSVTGLILTPSLHEARDRGVLARRPMFAEVTPDGVRWDDGTSTRADVILWATGFRSALDHLAPLRLRGPGGGITMTGASATRVAARPTVHLIGYGPSASTIGANRAGRTAVRELLQELGET
;
A
#
# COMPACT_ATOMS: atom_id res chain seq x y z
N MET A 1 22.06 11.75 -19.65
CA MET A 1 20.67 11.25 -19.80
C MET A 1 20.77 9.82 -20.28
N HIS A 2 20.24 8.87 -19.53
CA HIS A 2 20.32 7.45 -19.84
C HIS A 2 19.00 6.99 -20.49
N PRO A 3 18.96 6.72 -21.81
CA PRO A 3 17.77 6.20 -22.46
C PRO A 3 17.60 4.71 -22.13
N VAL A 4 16.36 4.31 -21.81
CA VAL A 4 15.96 2.91 -21.54
C VAL A 4 14.62 2.63 -22.20
N ASP A 5 14.27 1.40 -22.53
CA ASP A 5 12.93 1.10 -23.05
C ASP A 5 11.88 1.25 -21.96
N VAL A 6 12.15 0.74 -20.76
CA VAL A 6 11.20 0.77 -19.63
C VAL A 6 11.83 1.35 -18.36
N ALA A 7 11.15 2.30 -17.71
CA ALA A 7 11.44 2.69 -16.34
C ALA A 7 10.37 2.14 -15.39
N VAL A 8 10.82 1.41 -14.37
CA VAL A 8 9.98 0.96 -13.25
C VAL A 8 10.17 1.95 -12.09
N ILE A 9 9.08 2.50 -11.55
CA ILE A 9 9.13 3.48 -10.46
C ILE A 9 8.63 2.82 -9.17
N GLY A 10 9.53 2.61 -8.22
CA GLY A 10 9.32 1.91 -6.95
C GLY A 10 9.79 0.45 -7.01
N ALA A 11 10.55 0.02 -5.99
CA ALA A 11 11.08 -1.35 -5.85
C ALA A 11 10.51 -2.07 -4.61
N GLY A 12 9.23 -1.84 -4.31
CA GLY A 12 8.46 -2.78 -3.50
C GLY A 12 8.07 -4.02 -4.30
N GLN A 13 7.23 -4.88 -3.73
CA GLN A 13 6.78 -6.15 -4.35
C GLN A 13 6.36 -6.02 -5.83
N SER A 14 5.58 -4.99 -6.17
CA SER A 14 5.09 -4.73 -7.51
C SER A 14 6.21 -4.43 -8.50
N GLY A 15 7.20 -3.65 -8.06
CA GLY A 15 8.36 -3.27 -8.86
C GLY A 15 9.30 -4.43 -9.08
N LEU A 16 9.57 -5.22 -8.04
CA LEU A 16 10.42 -6.41 -8.12
C LEU A 16 9.80 -7.49 -9.01
N SER A 17 8.49 -7.70 -8.92
CA SER A 17 7.75 -8.59 -9.82
C SER A 17 7.86 -8.11 -11.28
N ALA A 18 7.61 -6.82 -11.55
CA ALA A 18 7.75 -6.26 -12.90
C ALA A 18 9.17 -6.40 -13.45
N ALA A 19 10.19 -6.06 -12.64
CA ALA A 19 11.61 -6.14 -13.01
C ALA A 19 12.02 -7.57 -13.37
N TYR A 20 11.58 -8.57 -12.60
CA TYR A 20 11.80 -9.99 -12.91
C TYR A 20 11.19 -10.38 -14.26
N PHE A 21 9.95 -9.96 -14.53
CA PHE A 21 9.31 -10.30 -15.81
C PHE A 21 9.88 -9.54 -17.00
N LEU A 22 10.43 -8.32 -16.82
CA LEU A 22 11.18 -7.62 -17.87
C LEU A 22 12.45 -8.40 -18.24
N GLN A 23 13.21 -8.85 -17.25
CA GLN A 23 14.40 -9.68 -17.47
C GLN A 23 14.06 -11.03 -18.14
N ARG A 24 12.98 -11.69 -17.70
CA ARG A 24 12.46 -12.91 -18.32
C ARG A 24 11.97 -12.71 -19.75
N ALA A 25 11.60 -11.49 -20.13
CA ALA A 25 11.23 -11.12 -21.50
C ALA A 25 12.46 -10.77 -22.37
N GLY A 26 13.67 -10.82 -21.82
CA GLY A 26 14.92 -10.62 -22.57
C GLY A 26 15.50 -9.21 -22.46
N LEU A 27 14.88 -8.29 -21.73
CA LEU A 27 15.43 -6.95 -21.52
C LEU A 27 16.66 -7.02 -20.62
N ARG A 28 17.71 -6.29 -21.00
CA ARG A 28 18.98 -6.25 -20.28
C ARG A 28 18.95 -5.20 -19.18
N ALA A 29 19.29 -5.63 -17.97
CA ALA A 29 19.37 -4.77 -16.80
C ALA A 29 20.36 -3.61 -17.03
N TRP A 30 20.01 -2.41 -16.60
CA TRP A 30 20.78 -1.17 -16.78
C TRP A 30 20.93 -0.66 -18.22
N GLU A 31 20.51 -1.41 -19.23
CA GLU A 31 20.54 -0.97 -20.63
C GLU A 31 19.12 -0.71 -21.15
N ASP A 32 18.27 -1.74 -21.13
CA ASP A 32 16.93 -1.69 -21.69
C ASP A 32 15.89 -1.31 -20.61
N TYR A 33 16.20 -1.54 -19.33
CA TYR A 33 15.36 -1.08 -18.23
C TYR A 33 16.12 -0.75 -16.94
N VAL A 34 15.48 0.09 -16.12
CA VAL A 34 15.95 0.49 -14.78
C VAL A 34 14.80 0.53 -13.80
N VAL A 35 15.08 0.25 -12.53
CA VAL A 35 14.14 0.42 -11.41
C VAL A 35 14.61 1.58 -10.53
N LEU A 36 13.74 2.55 -10.29
CA LEU A 36 14.03 3.75 -9.51
C LEU A 36 13.26 3.70 -8.18
N ASP A 37 13.95 3.64 -7.04
CA ASP A 37 13.28 3.48 -5.74
C ASP A 37 13.65 4.59 -4.74
N GLY A 38 12.65 5.22 -4.15
CA GLY A 38 12.82 6.33 -3.21
C GLY A 38 13.00 5.91 -1.75
N ALA A 39 12.93 4.61 -1.46
CA ALA A 39 13.17 4.07 -0.12
C ALA A 39 14.68 3.99 0.18
N PRO A 40 15.09 4.08 1.46
CA PRO A 40 16.51 4.05 1.84
C PRO A 40 17.14 2.67 1.64
N ALA A 41 16.33 1.60 1.66
CA ALA A 41 16.78 0.22 1.53
C ALA A 41 15.70 -0.65 0.85
N PRO A 42 16.04 -1.89 0.42
CA PRO A 42 15.06 -2.88 -0.02
C PRO A 42 13.95 -3.11 1.03
N GLY A 43 12.77 -3.49 0.56
CA GLY A 43 11.61 -3.77 1.42
C GLY A 43 10.34 -2.98 1.07
N GLY A 44 10.48 -1.90 0.30
CA GLY A 44 9.35 -1.01 -0.01
C GLY A 44 8.67 -0.52 1.27
N ALA A 45 7.33 -0.52 1.32
CA ALA A 45 6.59 -0.08 2.50
C ALA A 45 6.77 -0.98 3.75
N TRP A 46 7.24 -2.22 3.59
CA TRP A 46 7.33 -3.19 4.70
C TRP A 46 8.32 -2.78 5.77
N GLN A 47 9.44 -2.17 5.37
CA GLN A 47 10.49 -1.71 6.29
C GLN A 47 10.04 -0.63 7.29
N PHE A 48 8.87 -0.03 7.06
CA PHE A 48 8.30 1.01 7.91
C PHE A 48 7.12 0.51 8.75
N ARG A 49 6.78 -0.78 8.67
CA ARG A 49 5.72 -1.36 9.50
C ARG A 49 6.18 -1.45 10.95
N TRP A 50 5.22 -1.31 11.85
CA TRP A 50 5.47 -1.35 13.27
C TRP A 50 6.02 -2.72 13.71
N PRO A 51 6.94 -2.77 14.68
CA PRO A 51 7.63 -4.00 15.07
C PRO A 51 6.73 -5.13 15.55
N SER A 52 5.58 -4.80 16.16
CA SER A 52 4.59 -5.79 16.62
C SER A 52 3.82 -6.46 15.48
N LEU A 53 3.97 -6.01 14.22
CA LEU A 53 3.45 -6.74 13.06
C LEU A 53 4.41 -7.89 12.73
N THR A 54 4.06 -9.09 13.17
CA THR A 54 4.87 -10.30 13.02
C THR A 54 4.45 -11.13 11.81
N LEU A 55 5.23 -12.14 11.43
CA LEU A 55 4.86 -13.06 10.34
C LEU A 55 3.62 -13.90 10.64
N GLU A 56 3.28 -14.08 11.92
CA GLU A 56 2.01 -14.69 12.33
C GLU A 56 0.81 -13.75 12.15
N THR A 57 0.97 -12.47 12.53
CA THR A 57 -0.14 -11.51 12.57
C THR A 57 -0.29 -10.69 11.29
N VAL A 58 0.71 -10.71 10.41
CA VAL A 58 0.61 -10.16 9.07
C VAL A 58 -0.43 -10.93 8.27
N ASN A 59 -1.23 -10.20 7.49
CA ASN A 59 -2.23 -10.79 6.58
C ASN A 59 -1.57 -11.40 5.33
N GLY A 60 -0.63 -12.32 5.54
CA GLY A 60 0.14 -13.05 4.53
C GLY A 60 1.27 -12.25 3.86
N VAL A 61 2.44 -12.88 3.75
CA VAL A 61 3.51 -12.49 2.83
C VAL A 61 3.48 -13.47 1.66
N HIS A 62 3.52 -12.96 0.42
CA HIS A 62 3.43 -13.81 -0.77
C HIS A 62 4.74 -13.81 -1.55
N ASP A 63 5.08 -14.98 -2.10
CA ASP A 63 6.28 -15.21 -2.90
C ASP A 63 6.32 -14.31 -4.14
N LEU A 64 7.43 -13.58 -4.29
CA LEU A 64 7.84 -12.98 -5.55
C LEU A 64 8.16 -14.07 -6.59
N PRO A 65 7.96 -13.78 -7.88
CA PRO A 65 8.12 -14.79 -8.92
C PRO A 65 9.55 -15.33 -8.98
N GLY A 66 9.70 -16.66 -8.94
CA GLY A 66 11.00 -17.32 -9.07
C GLY A 66 11.78 -17.52 -7.78
N MET A 67 11.29 -17.06 -6.62
CA MET A 67 11.96 -17.27 -5.33
C MET A 67 10.94 -17.30 -4.19
N ALA A 68 10.89 -18.36 -3.39
CA ALA A 68 9.93 -18.45 -2.29
C ALA A 68 10.37 -17.61 -1.08
N PHE A 69 9.43 -16.99 -0.38
CA PHE A 69 9.71 -16.26 0.86
C PHE A 69 10.16 -17.22 1.98
N ALA A 70 9.54 -18.40 2.04
CA ALA A 70 9.85 -19.42 3.04
C ALA A 70 11.31 -19.89 2.97
N ASP A 71 11.94 -19.85 1.79
CA ASP A 71 13.35 -20.25 1.60
C ASP A 71 14.34 -19.29 2.31
N MET A 72 13.89 -18.09 2.69
CA MET A 72 14.68 -17.11 3.44
C MET A 72 14.54 -17.24 4.95
N LEU A 73 13.58 -18.02 5.44
CA LEU A 73 13.35 -18.20 6.87
C LEU A 73 14.17 -19.37 7.38
N ALA A 74 14.71 -19.25 8.59
CA ALA A 74 15.33 -20.39 9.27
C ALA A 74 14.26 -21.47 9.56
N PRO A 75 14.56 -22.77 9.39
CA PRO A 75 13.55 -23.83 9.51
C PRO A 75 12.79 -23.86 10.85
N ASP A 76 13.45 -23.49 11.94
CA ASP A 76 12.91 -23.54 13.30
C ASP A 76 12.53 -22.15 13.85
N VAL A 77 12.40 -21.13 12.98
CA VAL A 77 12.01 -19.80 13.43
C VAL A 77 10.52 -19.76 13.76
N ASP A 78 10.19 -19.25 14.95
CA ASP A 78 8.81 -19.02 15.34
C ASP A 78 8.28 -17.73 14.67
N PRO A 79 7.28 -17.81 13.75
CA PRO A 79 6.73 -16.65 13.05
C PRO A 79 6.15 -15.58 13.98
N ALA A 80 5.73 -15.94 15.20
CA ALA A 80 5.20 -15.00 16.19
C ALA A 80 6.26 -14.04 16.71
N HIS A 81 7.55 -14.38 16.57
CA HIS A 81 8.68 -13.58 17.06
C HIS A 81 9.47 -12.89 15.94
N VAL A 82 8.99 -12.98 14.69
CA VAL A 82 9.67 -12.39 13.52
C VAL A 82 8.90 -11.18 13.02
N PRO A 83 9.41 -9.95 13.20
CA PRO A 83 8.80 -8.75 12.63
C PRO A 83 8.78 -8.79 11.09
N ALA A 84 7.62 -8.52 10.50
CA ALA A 84 7.47 -8.41 9.05
C ALA A 84 8.32 -7.24 8.48
N SER A 85 8.57 -6.20 9.30
CA SER A 85 9.44 -5.07 8.95
C SER A 85 10.93 -5.40 8.92
N SER A 86 11.33 -6.61 9.33
CA SER A 86 12.69 -7.12 9.19
C SER A 86 12.76 -8.21 8.11
N ALA A 87 11.92 -9.24 8.21
CA ALA A 87 11.99 -10.39 7.32
C ALA A 87 11.66 -10.07 5.85
N VAL A 88 10.67 -9.21 5.59
CA VAL A 88 10.29 -8.87 4.20
C VAL A 88 11.36 -8.01 3.51
N PRO A 89 11.95 -6.98 4.15
CA PRO A 89 13.13 -6.30 3.62
C PRO A 89 14.32 -7.21 3.31
N GLU A 90 14.65 -8.15 4.21
CA GLU A 90 15.73 -9.12 3.99
C GLU A 90 15.46 -10.00 2.75
N TYR A 91 14.23 -10.47 2.61
CA TYR A 91 13.81 -11.20 1.42
C TYR A 91 13.92 -10.37 0.14
N TYR A 92 13.47 -9.12 0.13
CA TYR A 92 13.57 -8.27 -1.06
C TYR A 92 15.03 -7.94 -1.41
N ALA A 93 15.88 -7.73 -0.41
CA ALA A 93 17.31 -7.54 -0.63
C ALA A 93 17.96 -8.78 -1.26
N ALA A 94 17.63 -9.98 -0.75
CA ALA A 94 18.09 -11.24 -1.31
C ALA A 94 17.58 -11.45 -2.74
N TYR A 95 16.31 -11.13 -2.99
CA TYR A 95 15.68 -11.23 -4.31
C TYR A 95 16.35 -10.31 -5.35
N GLU A 96 16.55 -9.04 -5.01
CA GLU A 96 17.25 -8.08 -5.87
C GLU A 96 18.65 -8.57 -6.25
N LYS A 97 19.39 -9.12 -5.28
CA LYS A 97 20.71 -9.68 -5.49
C LYS A 97 20.68 -10.97 -6.33
N HIS A 98 19.75 -11.87 -6.04
CA HIS A 98 19.64 -13.17 -6.71
C HIS A 98 19.41 -13.01 -8.22
N PHE A 99 18.55 -12.06 -8.61
CA PHE A 99 18.23 -11.79 -10.02
C PHE A 99 19.08 -10.66 -10.63
N ALA A 100 19.98 -10.05 -9.87
CA ALA A 100 20.80 -8.90 -10.28
C ALA A 100 19.96 -7.76 -10.89
N LEU A 101 18.85 -7.41 -10.22
CA LEU A 101 17.90 -6.41 -10.72
C LEU A 101 18.53 -5.00 -10.73
N PRO A 102 18.23 -4.16 -11.74
CA PRO A 102 18.83 -2.84 -11.88
C PRO A 102 18.15 -1.79 -11.01
N VAL A 103 18.19 -1.98 -9.68
CA VAL A 103 17.55 -1.07 -8.72
C VAL A 103 18.51 0.04 -8.31
N ARG A 104 18.15 1.29 -8.64
CA ARG A 104 18.88 2.48 -8.25
C ARG A 104 18.29 3.07 -6.97
N ARG A 105 19.12 3.14 -5.92
CA ARG A 105 18.83 3.83 -4.65
C ARG A 105 19.98 4.77 -4.25
N PRO A 106 19.68 5.97 -3.73
CA PRO A 106 18.38 6.64 -3.78
C PRO A 106 17.95 6.96 -5.22
N GLY A 107 16.69 6.65 -5.54
CA GLY A 107 16.11 6.79 -6.87
C GLY A 107 14.74 7.44 -6.82
N ARG A 108 14.48 8.33 -5.85
CA ARG A 108 13.20 9.03 -5.73
C ARG A 108 12.91 9.79 -7.02
N VAL A 109 11.75 9.51 -7.62
CA VAL A 109 11.24 10.24 -8.78
C VAL A 109 10.41 11.41 -8.28
N SER A 110 10.79 12.63 -8.68
CA SER A 110 10.05 13.86 -8.36
C SER A 110 8.93 14.09 -9.35
N VAL A 111 9.21 13.90 -10.64
CA VAL A 111 8.33 14.27 -11.75
C VAL A 111 8.52 13.31 -12.92
N VAL A 112 7.40 12.97 -13.56
CA VAL A 112 7.36 12.39 -14.91
C VAL A 112 6.73 13.41 -15.84
N CYS A 113 7.52 13.93 -16.75
CA CYS A 113 7.06 14.86 -17.78
C CYS A 113 6.31 14.12 -18.89
N ASP A 114 5.55 14.88 -19.69
CA ASP A 114 4.88 14.33 -20.86
C ASP A 114 5.90 13.69 -21.84
N ARG A 115 5.40 12.75 -22.64
CA ARG A 115 6.19 12.03 -23.63
C ARG A 115 6.60 13.01 -24.73
N ASP A 116 7.89 13.12 -24.98
CA ASP A 116 8.40 13.90 -26.09
C ASP A 116 7.98 13.25 -27.41
N GLU A 117 7.37 14.03 -28.31
CA GLU A 117 6.76 13.54 -29.56
C GLU A 117 7.81 13.07 -30.58
N THR A 118 9.06 13.54 -30.47
CA THR A 118 10.13 13.20 -31.42
C THR A 118 10.83 11.91 -31.00
N THR A 119 11.19 11.81 -29.74
CA THR A 119 11.94 10.69 -29.15
C THR A 119 11.02 9.58 -28.66
N MET A 120 9.72 9.85 -28.55
CA MET A 120 8.71 8.94 -28.03
C MET A 120 9.08 8.42 -26.63
N ARG A 121 9.64 9.29 -25.77
CA ARG A 121 10.11 8.97 -24.42
C ARG A 121 9.57 9.96 -23.37
N TYR A 122 9.25 9.43 -22.20
CA TYR A 122 9.00 10.21 -21.00
C TYR A 122 10.33 10.64 -20.37
N ARG A 123 10.42 11.89 -19.91
CA ARG A 123 11.49 12.32 -19.01
C ARG A 123 11.08 12.04 -17.57
N VAL A 124 11.86 11.21 -16.89
CA VAL A 124 11.68 10.85 -15.47
C VAL A 124 12.77 11.53 -14.66
N GLU A 125 12.39 12.59 -13.95
CA GLU A 125 13.29 13.35 -13.07
C GLU A 125 13.47 12.60 -11.76
N ALA A 126 14.72 12.33 -11.40
CA ALA A 126 15.05 11.51 -10.25
C ALA A 126 16.33 11.97 -9.55
N GLU A 127 16.45 11.65 -8.26
CA GLU A 127 17.51 12.16 -7.37
C GLU A 127 18.95 11.94 -7.89
N GLN A 128 19.19 10.84 -8.58
CA GLN A 128 20.49 10.51 -9.19
C GLN A 128 20.52 10.72 -10.71
N GLY A 129 19.76 11.70 -11.20
CA GLY A 129 19.73 12.11 -12.59
C GLY A 129 18.62 11.45 -13.42
N ASP A 130 18.27 12.16 -14.48
CA ASP A 130 17.10 11.87 -15.30
C ASP A 130 17.23 10.61 -16.16
N VAL A 131 16.13 9.89 -16.29
CA VAL A 131 15.96 8.70 -17.14
C VAL A 131 14.95 8.99 -18.24
N HIS A 132 15.24 8.57 -19.46
CA HIS A 132 14.35 8.76 -20.61
C HIS A 132 13.78 7.42 -21.07
N ALA A 133 12.51 7.16 -20.77
CA ALA A 133 11.89 5.84 -20.94
C ALA A 133 10.79 5.85 -22.01
N ARG A 134 10.68 4.82 -22.84
CA ARG A 134 9.57 4.69 -23.82
C ARG A 134 8.27 4.26 -23.15
N GLY A 135 8.37 3.44 -22.11
CA GLY A 135 7.27 2.97 -21.29
C GLY A 135 7.54 3.10 -19.79
N LEU A 136 6.48 3.16 -19.00
CA LEU A 136 6.53 3.31 -17.55
C LEU A 136 5.73 2.21 -16.85
N ILE A 137 6.31 1.63 -15.80
CA ILE A 137 5.59 0.79 -14.85
C ILE A 137 5.70 1.43 -13.47
N ASN A 138 4.62 2.04 -13.00
CA ASN A 138 4.56 2.70 -11.70
C ASN A 138 4.10 1.74 -10.60
N CYS A 139 4.96 1.57 -9.59
CA CYS A 139 4.89 0.58 -8.51
C CYS A 139 5.04 1.22 -7.12
N THR A 140 4.66 2.48 -6.96
CA THR A 140 4.91 3.33 -5.77
C THR A 140 3.96 3.08 -4.60
N GLY A 141 2.93 2.25 -4.77
CA GLY A 141 2.01 1.86 -3.70
C GLY A 141 1.27 3.05 -3.06
N THR A 142 1.14 3.02 -1.74
CA THR A 142 0.31 3.99 -0.99
C THR A 142 0.97 4.56 0.27
N TRP A 143 1.98 3.88 0.83
CA TRP A 143 2.54 4.18 2.15
C TRP A 143 2.98 5.64 2.34
N GLU A 144 3.54 6.26 1.29
CA GLU A 144 4.03 7.64 1.38
C GLU A 144 2.91 8.69 1.50
N HIS A 145 1.64 8.33 1.31
CA HIS A 145 0.49 9.24 1.37
C HIS A 145 -0.55 8.80 2.40
N PRO A 146 -0.27 8.92 3.71
CA PRO A 146 -1.27 8.69 4.75
C PRO A 146 -2.47 9.61 4.53
N PHE A 147 -3.68 9.10 4.80
CA PHE A 147 -4.90 9.87 4.63
C PHE A 147 -5.52 10.17 5.99
N VAL A 148 -5.42 11.42 6.44
CA VAL A 148 -6.16 11.93 7.60
C VAL A 148 -7.29 12.84 7.08
N PRO A 149 -8.57 12.52 7.32
CA PRO A 149 -9.66 13.39 6.91
C PRO A 149 -9.65 14.68 7.73
N ARG A 150 -9.91 15.83 7.09
CA ARG A 150 -10.15 17.07 7.83
C ARG A 150 -11.43 16.94 8.63
N TYR A 151 -11.38 17.25 9.92
CA TYR A 151 -12.52 17.19 10.82
C TYR A 151 -12.68 18.51 11.59
N PRO A 152 -13.91 18.96 11.90
CA PRO A 152 -14.12 20.18 12.67
C PRO A 152 -13.38 20.15 14.02
N GLY A 153 -12.72 21.27 14.37
CA GLY A 153 -12.03 21.47 15.65
C GLY A 153 -10.69 20.73 15.81
N MET A 154 -10.29 19.91 14.84
CA MET A 154 -9.07 19.08 14.87
C MET A 154 -7.79 19.88 15.12
N GLU A 155 -7.72 21.14 14.68
CA GLU A 155 -6.61 22.06 14.88
C GLU A 155 -6.48 22.61 16.31
N THR A 156 -7.54 22.51 17.10
CA THR A 156 -7.57 23.00 18.49
C THR A 156 -7.25 21.91 19.52
N PHE A 157 -7.18 20.65 19.08
CA PHE A 157 -6.83 19.52 19.92
C PHE A 157 -5.44 19.67 20.51
N THR A 158 -5.36 19.61 21.83
CA THR A 158 -4.11 19.80 22.59
C THR A 158 -3.32 18.51 22.78
N GLY A 159 -3.97 17.35 22.55
CA GLY A 159 -3.33 16.05 22.56
C GLY A 159 -2.61 15.70 21.26
N ARG A 160 -2.13 14.45 21.16
CA ARG A 160 -1.35 13.97 20.00
C ARG A 160 -2.27 13.45 18.91
N GLN A 161 -1.98 13.78 17.66
CA GLN A 161 -2.62 13.16 16.50
C GLN A 161 -1.57 12.45 15.68
N LEU A 162 -1.77 11.15 15.44
CA LEU A 162 -0.86 10.33 14.66
C LEU A 162 -1.63 9.53 13.61
N HIS A 163 -1.00 9.28 12.46
CA HIS A 163 -1.49 8.27 11.54
C HIS A 163 -0.84 6.92 11.89
N THR A 164 -1.46 5.81 11.48
CA THR A 164 -0.84 4.46 11.57
C THR A 164 0.53 4.33 10.88
N ARG A 165 0.92 5.32 10.07
CA ARG A 165 2.26 5.41 9.48
C ARG A 165 3.31 5.73 10.54
N ASP A 166 2.94 6.49 11.54
CA ASP A 166 3.81 7.05 12.58
C ASP A 166 3.70 6.25 13.89
N TYR A 167 2.93 5.15 13.89
CA TYR A 167 2.82 4.25 15.03
C TYR A 167 4.08 3.39 15.18
N THR A 168 4.60 3.32 16.40
CA THR A 168 5.83 2.61 16.77
C THR A 168 5.55 1.50 17.77
N SER A 169 4.95 1.81 18.91
CA SER A 169 4.73 0.88 20.02
C SER A 169 3.47 1.25 20.80
N ALA A 170 2.77 0.23 21.32
CA ALA A 170 1.64 0.46 22.20
C ALA A 170 2.07 1.13 23.52
N GLU A 171 3.30 0.85 23.96
CA GLU A 171 3.84 1.37 25.22
C GLU A 171 3.88 2.91 25.26
N ASP A 172 3.99 3.55 24.09
CA ASP A 172 3.99 5.01 23.93
C ASP A 172 2.65 5.67 24.30
N PHE A 173 1.60 4.87 24.58
CA PHE A 173 0.27 5.31 24.99
C PHE A 173 -0.08 4.95 26.44
N ARG A 174 0.85 4.37 27.21
CA ARG A 174 0.56 3.98 28.60
C ARG A 174 0.14 5.19 29.43
N GLY A 175 -1.03 5.09 30.06
CA GLY A 175 -1.58 6.17 30.89
C GLY A 175 -2.34 7.27 30.11
N GLU A 176 -2.47 7.14 28.79
CA GLU A 176 -3.23 8.04 27.91
C GLU A 176 -4.60 7.43 27.52
N HIS A 177 -5.61 8.22 27.16
CA HIS A 177 -6.79 7.70 26.45
C HIS A 177 -6.64 7.85 24.94
N VAL A 178 -6.78 6.74 24.19
CA VAL A 178 -6.60 6.73 22.73
C VAL A 178 -7.92 6.55 21.99
N VAL A 179 -8.28 7.51 21.15
CA VAL A 179 -9.37 7.36 20.17
C VAL A 179 -8.80 6.77 18.89
N VAL A 180 -9.18 5.54 18.56
CA VAL A 180 -8.75 4.86 17.33
C VAL A 180 -9.81 5.06 16.26
N VAL A 181 -9.46 5.78 15.18
CA VAL A 181 -10.37 6.11 14.08
C VAL A 181 -10.07 5.25 12.86
N GLY A 182 -10.99 4.36 12.48
CA GLY A 182 -10.84 3.49 11.31
C GLY A 182 -11.37 2.07 11.56
N GLY A 183 -11.85 1.42 10.51
CA GLY A 183 -12.47 0.08 10.60
C GLY A 183 -11.78 -1.00 9.75
N GLY A 184 -10.56 -0.74 9.27
CA GLY A 184 -9.79 -1.71 8.49
C GLY A 184 -8.95 -2.64 9.39
N ILE A 185 -8.26 -3.60 8.76
CA ILE A 185 -7.39 -4.57 9.45
C ILE A 185 -6.39 -3.86 10.39
N SER A 186 -5.65 -2.87 9.89
CA SER A 186 -4.69 -2.12 10.71
C SER A 186 -5.34 -1.40 11.90
N ALA A 187 -6.59 -0.95 11.75
CA ALA A 187 -7.28 -0.27 12.83
C ALA A 187 -7.63 -1.23 13.97
N VAL A 188 -8.18 -2.40 13.65
CA VAL A 188 -8.57 -3.39 14.68
C VAL A 188 -7.36 -4.09 15.31
N GLN A 189 -6.28 -4.28 14.56
CA GLN A 189 -5.00 -4.79 15.10
C GLN A 189 -4.41 -3.83 16.14
N LEU A 190 -4.26 -2.55 15.77
CA LEU A 190 -3.69 -1.56 16.67
C LEU A 190 -4.63 -1.22 17.82
N LEU A 191 -5.95 -1.26 17.60
CA LEU A 191 -6.93 -1.18 18.67
C LEU A 191 -6.74 -2.31 19.70
N ASP A 192 -6.63 -3.56 19.26
CA ASP A 192 -6.37 -4.70 20.14
C ASP A 192 -5.07 -4.48 20.93
N GLU A 193 -3.98 -4.13 20.24
CA GLU A 193 -2.67 -3.94 20.85
C GLU A 193 -2.65 -2.81 21.89
N ILE A 194 -3.15 -1.62 21.53
CA ILE A 194 -3.18 -0.44 22.41
C ILE A 194 -4.11 -0.68 23.61
N SER A 195 -5.24 -1.37 23.42
CA SER A 195 -6.19 -1.67 24.50
C SER A 195 -5.58 -2.53 25.63
N ARG A 196 -4.47 -3.22 25.37
CA ARG A 196 -3.78 -4.06 26.38
C ARG A 196 -2.95 -3.22 27.35
N VAL A 197 -2.61 -1.98 27.01
CA VAL A 197 -1.76 -1.10 27.84
C VAL A 197 -2.47 0.16 28.31
N THR A 198 -3.58 0.54 27.66
CA THR A 198 -4.39 1.70 28.07
C THR A 198 -5.85 1.61 27.62
N THR A 199 -6.65 2.62 27.99
CA THR A 199 -8.06 2.72 27.59
C THR A 199 -8.23 3.26 26.17
N THR A 200 -9.19 2.72 25.43
CA THR A 200 -9.43 3.08 24.02
C THR A 200 -10.90 3.36 23.72
N THR A 201 -11.16 4.30 22.81
CA THR A 201 -12.47 4.46 22.15
C THR A 201 -12.34 4.14 20.67
N TRP A 202 -13.13 3.19 20.16
CA TRP A 202 -13.10 2.82 18.74
C TRP A 202 -14.18 3.54 17.92
N VAL A 203 -13.75 4.23 16.87
CA VAL A 203 -14.61 5.08 16.04
C VAL A 203 -14.53 4.69 14.57
N THR A 204 -15.68 4.46 13.94
CA THR A 204 -15.75 4.13 12.51
C THR A 204 -16.89 4.83 11.76
N ARG A 205 -16.59 5.28 10.53
CA ARG A 205 -17.58 5.89 9.62
C ARG A 205 -18.72 4.95 9.23
N ARG A 206 -18.41 3.67 9.04
CA ARG A 206 -19.39 2.62 8.73
C ARG A 206 -19.15 1.49 9.69
N GLU A 207 -20.22 0.82 10.08
CA GLU A 207 -20.13 -0.37 10.92
C GLU A 207 -19.31 -1.45 10.22
N PRO A 208 -18.23 -1.95 10.83
CA PRO A 208 -17.44 -3.03 10.27
C PRO A 208 -18.24 -4.32 10.23
N VAL A 209 -18.11 -5.05 9.12
CA VAL A 209 -18.71 -6.37 8.98
C VAL A 209 -17.67 -7.42 9.37
N PHE A 210 -17.94 -8.10 10.47
CA PHE A 210 -17.13 -9.23 10.92
C PHE A 210 -17.65 -10.53 10.29
N LEU A 211 -16.71 -11.37 9.86
CA LEU A 211 -16.99 -12.65 9.21
C LEU A 211 -16.40 -13.79 10.05
N GLU A 212 -17.25 -14.72 10.46
CA GLU A 212 -16.88 -15.97 11.12
C GLU A 212 -16.68 -17.07 10.06
N ARG A 213 -15.72 -16.83 9.15
CA ARG A 213 -15.31 -17.82 8.13
C ARG A 213 -13.88 -17.56 7.67
N ASP A 214 -13.27 -18.59 7.13
CA ASP A 214 -11.95 -18.49 6.51
C ASP A 214 -11.98 -17.64 5.24
N PHE A 215 -10.86 -16.96 4.97
CA PHE A 215 -10.65 -16.30 3.70
C PHE A 215 -10.42 -17.34 2.61
N THR A 216 -11.33 -17.46 1.64
CA THR A 216 -11.09 -18.33 0.48
C THR A 216 -10.57 -17.54 -0.72
N PRO A 217 -9.79 -18.17 -1.62
CA PRO A 217 -9.36 -17.56 -2.88
C PRO A 217 -10.52 -16.99 -3.71
N GLU A 218 -11.71 -17.58 -3.64
CA GLU A 218 -12.92 -17.13 -4.34
C GLU A 218 -13.38 -15.75 -3.83
N VAL A 219 -13.40 -15.57 -2.51
CA VAL A 219 -13.75 -14.28 -1.87
C VAL A 219 -12.74 -13.21 -2.27
N GLY A 220 -11.45 -13.55 -2.28
CA GLY A 220 -10.40 -12.66 -2.77
C GLY A 220 -10.60 -12.25 -4.23
N ARG A 221 -10.91 -13.21 -5.11
CA ARG A 221 -11.18 -12.93 -6.54
C ARG A 221 -12.40 -12.04 -6.73
N ALA A 222 -13.49 -12.27 -5.99
CA ALA A 222 -14.69 -11.44 -6.06
C ALA A 222 -14.40 -10.00 -5.61
N ALA A 223 -13.62 -9.82 -4.54
CA ALA A 223 -13.23 -8.49 -4.08
C ALA A 223 -12.35 -7.74 -5.09
N VAL A 224 -11.37 -8.44 -5.68
CA VAL A 224 -10.54 -7.89 -6.75
C VAL A 224 -11.39 -7.46 -7.95
N ALA A 225 -12.37 -8.27 -8.36
CA ALA A 225 -13.27 -7.95 -9.48
C ALA A 225 -14.11 -6.68 -9.25
N GLN A 226 -14.57 -6.44 -8.01
CA GLN A 226 -15.30 -5.20 -7.69
C GLN A 226 -14.41 -3.96 -7.74
N VAL A 227 -13.17 -4.05 -7.27
CA VAL A 227 -12.20 -2.95 -7.38
C VAL A 227 -11.82 -2.72 -8.84
N GLU A 228 -11.71 -3.79 -9.62
CA GLU A 228 -11.46 -3.75 -11.06
C GLU A 228 -12.58 -3.02 -11.82
N ASP A 229 -13.86 -3.35 -11.59
CA ASP A 229 -15.01 -2.64 -12.20
C ASP A 229 -14.93 -1.13 -11.99
N ARG A 230 -14.64 -0.70 -10.75
CA ARG A 230 -14.53 0.72 -10.41
C ARG A 230 -13.46 1.43 -11.21
N VAL A 231 -12.25 0.87 -11.28
CA VAL A 231 -11.15 1.52 -12.01
C VAL A 231 -11.35 1.47 -13.52
N ARG A 232 -12.03 0.45 -14.06
CA ARG A 232 -12.44 0.41 -15.46
C ARG A 232 -13.45 1.50 -15.82
N ARG A 233 -14.26 1.94 -14.86
CA ARG A 233 -15.22 3.05 -15.01
C ARG A 233 -14.62 4.42 -14.71
N GLY A 234 -13.31 4.52 -14.46
CA GLY A 234 -12.63 5.77 -14.12
C GLY A 234 -12.97 6.32 -12.72
N LEU A 235 -13.49 5.46 -11.84
CA LEU A 235 -13.75 5.81 -10.43
C LEU A 235 -12.50 5.52 -9.57
N PRO A 236 -12.30 6.24 -8.46
CA PRO A 236 -11.25 5.94 -7.51
C PRO A 236 -11.36 4.50 -6.98
N PRO A 237 -10.23 3.81 -6.79
CA PRO A 237 -10.23 2.45 -6.25
C PRO A 237 -10.82 2.47 -4.84
N GLY A 238 -11.63 1.44 -4.54
CA GLY A 238 -12.11 1.18 -3.18
C GLY A 238 -11.04 0.45 -2.37
N SER A 239 -11.20 0.43 -1.04
CA SER A 239 -10.40 -0.47 -0.19
C SER A 239 -10.85 -1.92 -0.39
N VAL A 240 -9.92 -2.85 -0.60
CA VAL A 240 -10.23 -4.28 -0.70
C VAL A 240 -10.92 -4.78 0.59
N VAL A 241 -10.49 -4.29 1.76
CA VAL A 241 -11.10 -4.65 3.06
C VAL A 241 -12.55 -4.17 3.15
N SER A 242 -12.90 -3.05 2.50
CA SER A 242 -14.29 -2.59 2.45
C SER A 242 -15.21 -3.50 1.62
N VAL A 243 -14.63 -4.42 0.86
CA VAL A 243 -15.34 -5.41 0.05
C VAL A 243 -15.27 -6.81 0.68
N THR A 244 -14.15 -7.18 1.29
CA THR A 244 -13.96 -8.52 1.88
C THR A 244 -14.52 -8.66 3.29
N GLY A 245 -14.77 -7.56 4.01
CA GLY A 245 -15.06 -7.59 5.45
C GLY A 245 -13.81 -7.85 6.30
N LEU A 246 -14.00 -7.96 7.61
CA LEU A 246 -12.98 -8.32 8.60
C LEU A 246 -13.19 -9.76 9.05
N ILE A 247 -12.18 -10.62 8.92
CA ILE A 247 -12.24 -11.97 9.47
C ILE A 247 -11.99 -11.91 10.96
N LEU A 248 -12.81 -12.62 11.73
CA LEU A 248 -12.59 -12.77 13.17
C LEU A 248 -11.45 -13.76 13.41
N THR A 249 -10.24 -13.22 13.58
CA THR A 249 -9.08 -13.99 14.05
C THR A 249 -9.24 -14.33 15.53
N PRO A 250 -8.50 -15.32 16.05
CA PRO A 250 -8.48 -15.61 17.50
C PRO A 250 -8.20 -14.37 18.36
N SER A 251 -7.25 -13.51 17.95
CA SER A 251 -6.96 -12.25 18.63
C SER A 251 -8.14 -11.27 18.65
N LEU A 252 -8.95 -11.22 17.59
CA LEU A 252 -10.15 -10.38 17.56
C LEU A 252 -11.30 -10.98 18.37
N HIS A 253 -11.36 -12.31 18.53
CA HIS A 253 -12.26 -12.94 19.50
C HIS A 253 -11.89 -12.51 20.93
N GLU A 254 -10.61 -12.57 21.31
CA GLU A 254 -10.16 -12.07 22.61
C GLU A 254 -10.47 -10.58 22.80
N ALA A 255 -10.22 -9.75 21.78
CA ALA A 255 -10.53 -8.33 21.82
C ALA A 255 -12.04 -8.08 22.03
N ARG A 256 -12.89 -8.88 21.37
CA ARG A 256 -14.34 -8.85 21.54
C ARG A 256 -14.75 -9.20 22.96
N ASP A 257 -14.17 -10.25 23.53
CA ASP A 257 -14.48 -10.74 24.87
C ASP A 257 -14.02 -9.75 25.97
N ARG A 258 -12.96 -8.98 25.71
CA ARG A 258 -12.54 -7.84 26.55
C ARG A 258 -13.37 -6.57 26.34
N GLY A 259 -14.37 -6.58 25.45
CA GLY A 259 -15.24 -5.44 25.15
C GLY A 259 -14.61 -4.34 24.29
N VAL A 260 -13.41 -4.58 23.75
CA VAL A 260 -12.61 -3.57 23.01
C VAL A 260 -13.23 -3.23 21.65
N LEU A 261 -13.96 -4.17 21.05
CA LEU A 261 -14.65 -3.98 19.76
C LEU A 261 -15.99 -3.22 19.89
N ALA A 262 -16.22 -2.52 21.01
CA ALA A 262 -17.37 -1.64 21.20
C ALA A 262 -17.24 -0.38 20.32
N ARG A 263 -17.81 -0.46 19.12
CA ARG A 263 -17.79 0.61 18.11
C ARG A 263 -18.66 1.80 18.52
N ARG A 264 -18.15 3.02 18.30
CA ARG A 264 -18.94 4.26 18.16
C ARG A 264 -18.98 4.77 16.71
N PRO A 265 -20.05 5.47 16.29
CA PRO A 265 -20.05 6.23 15.04
C PRO A 265 -19.03 7.37 15.10
N MET A 266 -18.74 8.02 13.97
CA MET A 266 -17.91 9.22 13.95
C MET A 266 -18.47 10.28 14.91
N PHE A 267 -17.59 10.89 15.71
CA PHE A 267 -17.89 12.10 16.48
C PHE A 267 -18.26 13.26 15.54
N ALA A 268 -18.90 14.32 16.02
CA ALA A 268 -19.25 15.52 15.24
C ALA A 268 -18.09 16.50 15.10
N GLU A 269 -17.24 16.58 16.14
CA GLU A 269 -16.05 17.44 16.17
C GLU A 269 -14.98 16.88 17.10
N VAL A 270 -13.76 17.38 16.91
CA VAL A 270 -12.66 17.26 17.88
C VAL A 270 -12.69 18.49 18.77
N THR A 271 -12.69 18.31 20.10
CA THR A 271 -12.60 19.39 21.08
C THR A 271 -11.15 19.61 21.50
N PRO A 272 -10.79 20.67 22.24
CA PRO A 272 -9.41 20.86 22.70
C PRO A 272 -8.84 19.71 23.53
N ASP A 273 -9.70 18.94 24.21
CA ASP A 273 -9.36 17.88 25.16
C ASP A 273 -9.92 16.49 24.76
N GLY A 274 -10.52 16.34 23.58
CA GLY A 274 -11.18 15.10 23.20
C GLY A 274 -12.02 15.17 21.94
N VAL A 275 -13.14 14.45 21.95
CA VAL A 275 -14.08 14.36 20.83
C VAL A 275 -15.52 14.44 21.33
N ARG A 276 -16.42 15.02 20.52
CA ARG A 276 -17.84 15.23 20.88
C ARG A 276 -18.77 14.76 19.76
N TRP A 277 -19.84 14.05 20.11
CA TRP A 277 -20.86 13.53 19.19
C TRP A 277 -22.05 14.48 19.05
N ASP A 278 -22.89 14.23 18.04
CA ASP A 278 -24.10 15.03 17.75
C ASP A 278 -25.12 15.03 18.90
N ASP A 279 -25.14 13.96 19.72
CA ASP A 279 -25.99 13.85 20.90
C ASP A 279 -25.47 14.64 22.12
N GLY A 280 -24.34 15.35 21.96
CA GLY A 280 -23.69 16.14 23.01
C GLY A 280 -22.77 15.32 23.92
N THR A 281 -22.73 13.99 23.79
CA THR A 281 -21.78 13.17 24.56
C THR A 281 -20.35 13.48 24.13
N SER A 282 -19.43 13.51 25.09
CA SER A 282 -18.01 13.74 24.83
C SER A 282 -17.15 12.65 25.46
N THR A 283 -15.95 12.51 24.94
CA THR A 283 -14.93 11.62 25.49
C THR A 283 -13.60 12.34 25.45
N ARG A 284 -12.95 12.46 26.61
CA ARG A 284 -11.58 12.97 26.70
C ARG A 284 -10.66 12.06 25.87
N ALA A 285 -9.75 12.65 25.13
CA ALA A 285 -8.71 11.92 24.42
C ALA A 285 -7.38 12.61 24.64
N ASP A 286 -6.35 11.85 24.98
CA ASP A 286 -4.98 12.35 24.96
C ASP A 286 -4.36 12.13 23.58
N VAL A 287 -4.87 11.13 22.85
CA VAL A 287 -4.40 10.76 21.51
C VAL A 287 -5.55 10.41 20.57
N ILE A 288 -5.44 10.86 19.32
CA ILE A 288 -6.25 10.39 18.20
C ILE A 288 -5.35 9.64 17.21
N LEU A 289 -5.54 8.32 17.12
CA LEU A 289 -4.88 7.46 16.15
C LEU A 289 -5.74 7.33 14.89
N TRP A 290 -5.29 7.95 13.81
CA TRP A 290 -5.91 7.89 12.48
C TRP A 290 -5.48 6.63 11.73
N ALA A 291 -6.29 5.57 11.85
CA ALA A 291 -6.21 4.34 11.07
C ALA A 291 -7.11 4.39 9.82
N THR A 292 -7.06 5.54 9.14
CA THR A 292 -7.94 5.93 8.03
C THR A 292 -7.39 5.56 6.65
N GLY A 293 -6.24 4.88 6.60
CA GLY A 293 -5.66 4.31 5.40
C GLY A 293 -4.81 5.30 4.61
N PHE A 294 -4.53 4.96 3.36
CA PHE A 294 -3.57 5.68 2.54
C PHE A 294 -4.15 5.99 1.16
N ARG A 295 -3.64 7.04 0.51
CA ARG A 295 -3.90 7.34 -0.91
C ARG A 295 -2.81 6.72 -1.78
N SER A 296 -3.09 6.57 -3.07
CA SER A 296 -2.08 6.14 -4.04
C SER A 296 -1.01 7.21 -4.23
N ALA A 297 0.25 6.79 -4.19
CA ALA A 297 1.42 7.65 -4.36
C ALA A 297 1.65 7.95 -5.84
N LEU A 298 0.98 8.97 -6.38
CA LEU A 298 0.97 9.26 -7.82
C LEU A 298 1.29 10.73 -8.16
N ASP A 299 1.77 11.51 -7.19
CA ASP A 299 1.97 12.95 -7.36
C ASP A 299 3.04 13.27 -8.41
N HIS A 300 4.08 12.44 -8.52
CA HIS A 300 5.09 12.53 -9.58
C HIS A 300 4.52 12.30 -10.98
N LEU A 301 3.34 11.68 -11.12
CA LEU A 301 2.63 11.50 -12.39
C LEU A 301 1.62 12.62 -12.67
N ALA A 302 1.47 13.60 -11.78
CA ALA A 302 0.50 14.69 -11.95
C ALA A 302 0.57 15.40 -13.32
N PRO A 303 1.77 15.67 -13.91
CA PRO A 303 1.85 16.30 -15.23
C PRO A 303 1.21 15.49 -16.37
N LEU A 304 1.11 14.17 -16.22
CA LEU A 304 0.51 13.30 -17.23
C LEU A 304 -1.03 13.38 -17.26
N ARG A 305 -1.66 14.04 -16.27
CA ARG A 305 -3.11 14.29 -16.19
C ARG A 305 -3.96 13.02 -16.37
N LEU A 306 -3.55 11.93 -15.72
CA LEU A 306 -4.15 10.60 -15.90
C LEU A 306 -5.57 10.46 -15.32
N ARG A 307 -5.99 11.36 -14.43
CA ARG A 307 -7.31 11.29 -13.76
C ARG A 307 -8.40 11.84 -14.69
N GLY A 308 -9.48 11.09 -14.84
CA GLY A 308 -10.67 11.51 -15.58
C GLY A 308 -11.72 12.22 -14.72
N PRO A 309 -12.87 12.61 -15.31
CA PRO A 309 -13.94 13.34 -14.62
C PRO A 309 -14.53 12.63 -13.40
N GLY A 310 -14.47 11.29 -13.36
CA GLY A 310 -14.92 10.49 -12.22
C GLY A 310 -14.01 10.55 -10.99
N GLY A 311 -12.90 11.30 -11.06
CA GLY A 311 -11.92 11.44 -9.98
C GLY A 311 -10.90 10.30 -9.88
N GLY A 312 -11.08 9.21 -10.65
CA GLY A 312 -10.14 8.10 -10.76
C GLY A 312 -9.37 8.10 -12.09
N ILE A 313 -8.48 7.12 -12.23
CA ILE A 313 -7.75 6.81 -13.46
C ILE A 313 -8.45 5.62 -14.13
N THR A 314 -8.82 5.76 -15.40
CA THR A 314 -9.43 4.67 -16.17
C THR A 314 -8.38 3.62 -16.52
N MET A 315 -8.57 2.40 -16.02
CA MET A 315 -7.63 1.29 -16.20
C MET A 315 -8.17 0.24 -17.18
N THR A 316 -7.30 -0.33 -18.01
CA THR A 316 -7.59 -1.38 -19.00
C THR A 316 -6.54 -2.50 -18.95
N GLY A 317 -6.58 -3.44 -19.90
CA GLY A 317 -5.73 -4.63 -19.91
C GLY A 317 -6.29 -5.77 -19.05
N ALA A 318 -5.68 -6.94 -19.10
CA ALA A 318 -6.21 -8.16 -18.48
C ALA A 318 -6.14 -8.16 -16.95
N SER A 319 -5.31 -7.31 -16.35
CA SER A 319 -5.21 -7.13 -14.89
C SER A 319 -5.50 -5.69 -14.45
N ALA A 320 -6.15 -4.89 -15.31
CA ALA A 320 -6.46 -3.48 -15.08
C ALA A 320 -5.24 -2.67 -14.60
N THR A 321 -4.08 -2.90 -15.23
CA THR A 321 -2.82 -2.20 -14.96
C THR A 321 -2.50 -1.13 -16.01
N ARG A 322 -3.05 -1.21 -17.22
CA ARG A 322 -2.79 -0.24 -18.29
C ARG A 322 -3.62 1.02 -18.10
N VAL A 323 -3.03 2.21 -18.23
CA VAL A 323 -3.79 3.47 -18.21
C VAL A 323 -4.43 3.73 -19.57
N ALA A 324 -5.77 3.86 -19.61
CA ALA A 324 -6.51 3.97 -20.87
C ALA A 324 -6.07 5.16 -21.73
N ALA A 325 -5.83 6.31 -21.10
CA ALA A 325 -5.41 7.54 -21.78
C ALA A 325 -3.95 7.51 -22.24
N ARG A 326 -3.13 6.59 -21.70
CA ARG A 326 -1.69 6.48 -21.94
C ARG A 326 -1.27 5.00 -21.90
N PRO A 327 -1.48 4.22 -22.98
CA PRO A 327 -1.21 2.78 -22.99
C PRO A 327 0.23 2.36 -22.65
N THR A 328 1.21 3.26 -22.83
CA THR A 328 2.61 3.05 -22.43
C THR A 328 2.88 3.28 -20.93
N VAL A 329 1.85 3.56 -20.13
CA VAL A 329 1.93 3.71 -18.68
C VAL A 329 1.09 2.63 -18.01
N HIS A 330 1.75 1.83 -17.17
CA HIS A 330 1.10 0.84 -16.32
C HIS A 330 1.20 1.21 -14.85
N LEU A 331 0.15 0.98 -14.07
CA LEU A 331 0.12 1.15 -12.61
C LEU A 331 -0.07 -0.23 -11.95
N ILE A 332 0.90 -0.67 -11.15
CA ILE A 332 0.84 -1.89 -10.36
C ILE A 332 0.88 -1.53 -8.88
N GLY A 333 0.07 -2.18 -8.05
CA GLY A 333 -0.19 -1.72 -6.69
C GLY A 333 -1.25 -0.60 -6.62
N TYR A 334 -1.95 -0.35 -7.73
CA TYR A 334 -3.11 0.55 -7.82
C TYR A 334 -4.37 -0.28 -8.11
N GLY A 335 -5.48 0.04 -7.43
CA GLY A 335 -6.75 -0.65 -7.61
C GLY A 335 -6.67 -2.15 -7.35
N PRO A 336 -7.07 -3.02 -8.30
CA PRO A 336 -7.20 -4.46 -8.07
C PRO A 336 -5.85 -5.16 -7.81
N SER A 337 -4.73 -4.52 -8.16
CA SER A 337 -3.37 -5.03 -7.90
C SER A 337 -2.77 -4.52 -6.59
N ALA A 338 -3.50 -3.75 -5.77
CA ALA A 338 -3.06 -3.20 -4.49
C ALA A 338 -3.10 -4.23 -3.34
N SER A 339 -2.61 -5.44 -3.60
CA SER A 339 -2.38 -6.50 -2.62
C SER A 339 -1.09 -7.26 -2.97
N THR A 340 -0.55 -7.99 -2.00
CA THR A 340 0.60 -8.89 -2.16
C THR A 340 0.35 -9.92 -3.28
N ILE A 341 -0.81 -10.59 -3.27
CA ILE A 341 -1.22 -11.54 -4.32
C ILE A 341 -1.38 -10.84 -5.69
N GLY A 342 -2.07 -9.71 -5.69
CA GLY A 342 -2.44 -8.99 -6.91
C GLY A 342 -1.22 -8.42 -7.64
N ALA A 343 -0.25 -7.91 -6.90
CA ALA A 343 0.98 -7.34 -7.43
C ALA A 343 1.82 -8.37 -8.22
N ASN A 344 1.93 -9.60 -7.71
CA ASN A 344 2.74 -10.64 -8.36
C ASN A 344 2.13 -11.08 -9.69
N ARG A 345 0.81 -11.31 -9.73
CA ARG A 345 0.10 -11.63 -10.99
C ARG A 345 0.12 -10.47 -11.98
N ALA A 346 -0.02 -9.25 -11.50
CA ALA A 346 -0.09 -8.04 -12.31
C ALA A 346 1.24 -7.73 -13.02
N GLY A 347 2.39 -8.04 -12.41
CA GLY A 347 3.72 -7.84 -12.99
C GLY A 347 3.88 -8.48 -14.37
N ARG A 348 3.61 -9.78 -14.48
CA ARG A 348 3.71 -10.53 -15.75
C ARG A 348 2.82 -9.94 -16.84
N THR A 349 1.55 -9.68 -16.50
CA THR A 349 0.56 -9.15 -17.44
C THR A 349 0.96 -7.76 -17.93
N ALA A 350 1.35 -6.88 -17.01
CA ALA A 350 1.74 -5.50 -17.33
C ALA A 350 2.98 -5.46 -18.23
N VAL A 351 4.01 -6.26 -17.93
CA VAL A 351 5.22 -6.32 -18.77
C VAL A 351 4.87 -6.77 -20.19
N ARG A 352 4.15 -7.88 -20.34
CA ARG A 352 3.75 -8.38 -21.66
C ARG A 352 2.94 -7.35 -22.45
N GLU A 353 1.96 -6.73 -21.81
CA GLU A 353 1.10 -5.73 -22.43
C GLU A 353 1.83 -4.43 -22.79
N LEU A 354 2.83 -4.03 -22.00
CA LEU A 354 3.66 -2.87 -22.28
C LEU A 354 4.63 -3.15 -23.43
N LEU A 355 5.33 -4.28 -23.43
CA LEU A 355 6.27 -4.62 -24.50
C LEU A 355 5.56 -4.75 -25.85
N GLN A 356 4.36 -5.34 -25.87
CA GLN A 356 3.51 -5.35 -27.07
C GLN A 356 3.18 -3.93 -27.57
N GLU A 357 2.87 -3.00 -26.66
CA GLU A 357 2.61 -1.60 -27.00
C GLU A 357 3.87 -0.88 -27.52
N LEU A 358 5.05 -1.29 -27.05
CA LEU A 358 6.34 -0.78 -27.51
C LEU A 358 6.84 -1.46 -28.79
N GLY A 359 6.16 -2.49 -29.30
CA GLY A 359 6.58 -3.23 -30.50
C GLY A 359 7.76 -4.19 -30.26
N GLU A 360 7.96 -4.63 -29.01
CA GLU A 360 8.95 -5.62 -28.62
C GLU A 360 8.23 -6.96 -28.38
N THR A 361 8.57 -7.98 -29.17
CA THR A 361 8.01 -9.34 -29.09
C THR A 361 9.08 -10.40 -29.04
#